data_AF-A0A7V3FUQ1-F1
#
_entry.id   AF-A0A7V3FUQ1-F1
#
_cell.length_a   1.000
_cell.length_b   1.000
_cell.length_c   1.000
_cell.angle_alpha   90.00
_cell.angle_beta   90.00
_cell.angle_gamma   90.00
#
_symmetry.space_group_name_H-M   'P 1'
#
loop_
_entity.id
_entity.type
_entity.pdbx_description
1 polymer ?
#
loop_
_entity_poly.entity_id
_entity_poly.type
_entity_poly.pdbx_seq_one_letter_code
_entity_poly.pdbx_strand_id
1 'polypeptide(L)' 'SHFLGLDVHDVGYFSEPMRPGMVFTVEPGIYIPEENLGIRLENNILITTKGQVDLMKNIPLEAEEIEELMNSK' A
#
# COMPACT_ATOMS: atom_id res chain seq x y z
N SER A 1 5.10 5.70 -3.49
CA SER A 1 3.76 6.28 -3.36
C SER A 1 3.46 7.11 -4.58
N HIS A 2 2.41 6.76 -5.28
CA HIS A 2 1.86 7.52 -6.38
C HIS A 2 0.34 7.68 -6.20
N PHE A 3 -0.26 8.61 -6.95
CA PHE A 3 -1.72 8.70 -7.04
C PHE A 3 -2.26 7.45 -7.74
N LEU A 4 -3.45 7.01 -7.35
CA LEU A 4 -4.12 5.85 -7.92
C LEU A 4 -5.56 6.21 -8.31
N GLY A 5 -6.00 5.77 -9.47
CA GLY A 5 -7.37 5.99 -9.94
C GLY A 5 -7.67 5.26 -11.23
N LEU A 6 -7.97 5.99 -12.31
CA LEU A 6 -8.25 5.35 -13.61
C LEU A 6 -6.99 4.71 -14.20
N ASP A 7 -5.85 5.35 -14.00
CA ASP A 7 -4.53 4.79 -14.28
C ASP A 7 -3.88 4.26 -13.00
N VAL A 8 -2.99 3.28 -13.15
CA VAL A 8 -2.22 2.73 -12.01
C VAL A 8 -1.37 3.84 -11.39
N HIS A 9 -0.59 4.55 -12.21
CA HIS A 9 0.08 5.79 -11.81
C HIS A 9 -0.76 6.98 -12.28
N ASP A 10 -1.76 7.36 -11.49
CA ASP A 10 -2.69 8.41 -11.87
C ASP A 10 -2.07 9.81 -11.79
N VAL A 11 -2.74 10.77 -12.42
CA VAL A 11 -2.32 12.16 -12.46
C VAL A 11 -2.45 12.84 -11.10
N GLY A 12 -1.52 13.74 -10.78
CA GLY A 12 -1.58 14.57 -9.59
C GLY A 12 -0.29 15.37 -9.37
N TYR A 13 -0.40 16.44 -8.58
CA TYR A 13 0.74 17.31 -8.26
C TYR A 13 1.25 17.01 -6.86
N PHE A 14 2.44 16.42 -6.74
CA PHE A 14 3.08 16.14 -5.45
C PHE A 14 3.53 17.38 -4.67
N SER A 15 3.56 18.54 -5.33
CA SER A 15 3.84 19.83 -4.68
C SER A 15 2.65 20.38 -3.90
N GLU A 16 1.45 19.85 -4.12
CA GLU A 16 0.23 20.29 -3.44
C GLU A 16 -0.05 19.44 -2.19
N PRO A 17 -0.63 20.02 -1.12
CA PRO A 17 -1.08 19.25 0.02
C PRO A 17 -2.12 18.19 -0.38
N MET A 18 -2.06 17.02 0.27
CA MET A 18 -3.08 15.98 0.11
C MET A 18 -4.47 16.50 0.52
N ARG A 19 -5.50 16.12 -0.24
CA ARG A 19 -6.89 16.56 -0.02
C ARG A 19 -7.81 15.33 0.11
N PRO A 20 -8.90 15.43 0.89
CA PRO A 20 -9.91 14.39 0.94
C PRO A 20 -10.41 13.99 -0.46
N GLY A 21 -10.57 12.69 -0.68
CA GLY A 21 -10.96 12.09 -1.96
C GLY A 21 -9.79 11.58 -2.82
N MET A 22 -8.55 11.99 -2.50
CA MET A 22 -7.36 11.44 -3.17
C MET A 22 -7.07 10.01 -2.70
N VAL A 23 -6.59 9.16 -3.60
CA VAL A 23 -6.11 7.81 -3.29
C VAL A 23 -4.64 7.70 -3.66
N PHE A 24 -3.85 7.10 -2.77
CA PHE A 24 -2.42 6.88 -2.97
C PHE A 24 -2.03 5.46 -2.62
N THR A 25 -0.95 4.97 -3.23
CA THR A 25 -0.24 3.78 -2.77
C THR A 25 0.70 4.13 -1.60
N VAL A 26 0.84 3.23 -0.65
CA VAL A 26 1.87 3.25 0.41
C VAL A 26 2.64 1.95 0.30
N GLU A 27 3.85 2.03 -0.24
CA GLU A 27 4.57 0.89 -0.85
C GLU A 27 6.05 0.77 -0.44
N PRO A 28 6.41 0.81 0.86
CA PRO A 28 7.80 0.64 1.27
C PRO A 28 8.33 -0.74 0.88
N GLY A 29 9.59 -0.78 0.45
CA GLY A 29 10.29 -2.03 0.16
C GLY A 29 11.76 -1.99 0.58
N ILE A 30 12.28 -3.16 0.92
CA ILE A 30 13.69 -3.41 1.24
C ILE A 30 14.17 -4.50 0.29
N TYR A 31 15.34 -4.27 -0.31
CA TYR A 31 15.96 -5.17 -1.26
C TYR A 31 17.43 -5.35 -0.83
N ILE A 32 17.83 -6.59 -0.57
CA ILE A 32 19.16 -6.99 -0.10
C ILE A 32 19.73 -7.97 -1.16
N PRO A 33 20.44 -7.45 -2.18
CA PRO A 33 20.94 -8.28 -3.28
C PRO A 33 21.85 -9.42 -2.84
N GLU A 34 22.69 -9.19 -1.83
CA GLU A 34 23.66 -10.16 -1.32
C GLU A 34 22.99 -11.39 -0.70
N GLU A 35 21.77 -11.21 -0.19
CA GLU A 35 20.94 -12.29 0.37
C GLU A 35 19.92 -12.85 -0.64
N ASN A 36 19.89 -12.31 -1.87
CA ASN A 36 18.84 -12.58 -2.86
C ASN A 36 17.42 -12.35 -2.31
N LEU A 37 17.26 -11.34 -1.43
CA LEU A 37 16.01 -11.07 -0.74
C LEU A 37 15.41 -9.71 -1.16
N GLY A 38 14.12 -9.69 -1.43
CA GLY A 38 13.38 -8.47 -1.72
C GLY A 38 11.95 -8.58 -1.21
N ILE A 39 11.52 -7.61 -0.41
CA ILE A 39 10.18 -7.55 0.16
C ILE A 39 9.64 -6.14 -0.05
N ARG A 40 8.41 -6.03 -0.54
CA ARG A 40 7.63 -4.79 -0.61
C ARG A 40 6.24 -5.08 -0.07
N LEU A 41 5.75 -4.21 0.79
CA LEU A 41 4.38 -4.23 1.29
C LEU A 41 3.68 -3.00 0.75
N GLU A 42 2.49 -3.17 0.17
CA GLU A 42 1.78 -2.11 -0.53
C GLU A 42 0.28 -2.12 -0.26
N ASN A 43 -0.24 -1.01 0.26
CA ASN A 43 -1.68 -0.79 0.43
C ASN A 43 -2.15 0.50 -0.27
N ASN A 44 -3.45 0.52 -0.57
CA ASN A 44 -4.13 1.66 -1.19
C ASN A 44 -4.88 2.46 -0.13
N ILE A 45 -4.53 3.74 0.02
CA ILE A 45 -5.00 4.61 1.08
C ILE A 45 -5.86 5.72 0.50
N LEU A 46 -7.12 5.79 0.94
CA LEU A 46 -8.03 6.89 0.66
C LEU A 46 -7.88 7.98 1.73
N ILE A 47 -7.60 9.21 1.31
CA ILE A 47 -7.59 10.38 2.20
C ILE A 47 -9.03 10.86 2.42
N THR A 48 -9.40 11.11 3.67
CA THR A 48 -10.73 11.60 4.06
C THR A 48 -10.60 12.84 4.94
N THR A 49 -11.72 13.50 5.24
CA THR A 49 -11.75 14.63 6.18
C THR A 49 -11.46 14.24 7.63
N LYS A 50 -11.51 12.94 7.96
CA LYS A 50 -11.33 12.42 9.33
C LYS A 50 -10.05 11.60 9.50
N GLY A 51 -9.15 11.62 8.52
CA GLY A 51 -7.95 10.79 8.48
C GLY A 51 -7.90 9.96 7.20
N GLN A 52 -7.40 8.73 7.29
CA GLN A 52 -7.21 7.85 6.14
C GLN A 52 -8.05 6.58 6.27
N VAL A 53 -8.44 6.00 5.13
CA VAL A 53 -9.07 4.68 5.04
C VAL A 53 -8.19 3.77 4.20
N ASP A 54 -7.77 2.66 4.80
CA ASP A 54 -7.08 1.60 4.08
C ASP A 54 -8.09 0.74 3.32
N LEU A 55 -8.01 0.79 1.99
CA LEU A 55 -8.89 0.06 1.08
C LEU A 55 -8.51 -1.43 0.97
N MET A 56 -7.32 -1.80 1.45
CA MET A 56 -6.74 -3.14 1.39
C MET A 56 -6.68 -3.83 2.76
N LYS A 57 -7.25 -3.20 3.80
CA LYS A 57 -7.19 -3.63 5.21
C LYS A 57 -7.60 -5.08 5.54
N ASN A 58 -8.25 -5.78 4.62
CA ASN A 58 -8.71 -7.16 4.81
C ASN A 58 -7.72 -8.19 4.21
N ILE A 59 -6.63 -7.72 3.60
CA ILE A 59 -5.55 -8.58 3.10
C ILE A 59 -4.55 -8.77 4.26
N PRO A 60 -4.16 -10.03 4.58
CA PRO A 60 -3.23 -10.31 5.67
C PRO A 60 -1.88 -9.65 5.40
N LEU A 61 -1.31 -9.05 6.43
CA LEU A 61 -0.02 -8.34 6.36
C LEU A 61 1.01 -8.93 7.32
N GLU A 62 0.56 -9.36 8.50
CA GLU A 62 1.42 -9.95 9.51
C GLU A 62 1.87 -11.34 9.07
N ALA A 63 3.12 -11.68 9.35
CA ALA A 63 3.72 -12.94 8.91
C ALA A 63 2.94 -14.14 9.45
N GLU A 64 2.50 -14.07 10.70
CA GLU A 64 1.73 -15.13 11.35
C GLU A 64 0.38 -15.36 10.65
N GLU A 65 -0.36 -14.31 10.30
CA GLU A 65 -1.63 -14.43 9.57
C GLU A 65 -1.43 -15.10 8.20
N ILE A 66 -0.36 -14.73 7.50
CA ILE A 66 -0.01 -15.30 6.20
C ILE A 66 0.36 -16.78 6.36
N GLU A 67 1.21 -17.13 7.32
CA GLU A 67 1.63 -18.50 7.60
C GLU A 67 0.43 -19.38 8.00
N GLU A 68 -0.47 -18.89 8.85
CA GLU A 68 -1.69 -19.60 9.23
C GLU A 68 -2.56 -19.92 8.00
N LEU A 69 -2.81 -18.94 7.13
CA LEU A 69 -3.59 -19.13 5.90
C LEU A 69 -2.91 -20.07 4.91
N MET A 70 -1.58 -20.04 4.80
CA MET A 70 -0.83 -20.96 3.94
C MET A 70 -0.87 -22.40 4.44
N ASN A 71 -0.91 -22.58 5.76
CA ASN A 71 -0.93 -23.88 6.42
C ASN A 71 -2.34 -24.43 6.66
N SER A 72 -3.40 -23.65 6.48
CA SER A 72 -4.79 -24.05 6.73
C SER A 72 -5.38 -25.03 5.69
N LYS A 73 -4.54 -25.88 5.09
CA LYS A 73 -4.94 -26.92 4.13
C LYS A 73 -5.19 -28.26 4.80
#